data_AF-A0A6I7PI21-F1
#
_entry.id   AF-A0A6I7PI21-F1
#
_cell.length_a   1.000
_cell.length_b   1.000
_cell.length_c   1.000
_cell.angle_alpha   90.00
_cell.angle_beta   90.00
_cell.angle_gamma   90.00
#
_symmetry.space_group_name_H-M   'P 1'
#
loop_
_entity.id
_entity.type
_entity.pdbx_description
1 polymer ?
#
loop_
_entity_poly.entity_id
_entity_poly.type
_entity_poly.pdbx_seq_one_letter_code
_entity_poly.pdbx_strand_id
1 'polypeptide(L)'
;LRALSDAAPHALLVVDLAYTEYADDDLTRAALDLPNAVVLRTLSKAWGLAGLRVGYALAAPGVVCALRAAGLPYAVSAPAVAAAAGALSRDEARTSAGVERVRTERADLAGLLSSLGAEPLDSQANFVLARFDNAPRVRTLLAGLGVGVRAFDKPEPLRDRLRITCPGDAADFARLAHALRTALAPQAVLLDMDGVIADVSRSYRAAIVRAAATYGVSITREDIARAKARGDANNDWVLTRRLLRERGVEAPLDDVIARFEAVYQGTDGEPGLRETESLIPARATLDALRARFPLAIVTGRPRRDAQRFLERFGLADLFDILICLEDAPSKPDPAPVRRALEALGVERAWLVGDTVDDVRAARAAGVIPVGVPPPGEDPGATTGVLLRAGAALVIDTLDQLPETLP
;
A
#
# COMPACT_ATOMS: atom_id res chain seq x y z
N LEU A 1 -12.60 -22.51 33.40
CA LEU A 1 -12.23 -21.68 34.58
C LEU A 1 -12.18 -22.49 35.87
N ARG A 2 -13.28 -23.10 36.34
CA ARG A 2 -13.30 -23.95 37.56
C ARG A 2 -12.18 -24.99 37.61
N ALA A 3 -12.04 -25.83 36.58
CA ALA A 3 -10.97 -26.83 36.50
C ALA A 3 -9.55 -26.24 36.65
N LEU A 4 -9.29 -25.02 36.15
CA LEU A 4 -7.99 -24.34 36.30
C LEU A 4 -7.78 -23.83 37.73
N SER A 5 -8.84 -23.29 38.34
CA SER A 5 -8.83 -22.83 39.74
C SER A 5 -8.61 -23.99 40.70
N ASP A 6 -9.32 -25.11 40.50
CA ASP A 6 -9.21 -26.33 41.31
C ASP A 6 -7.84 -27.00 41.17
N ALA A 7 -7.25 -26.99 39.96
CA ALA A 7 -5.93 -27.55 39.72
C ALA A 7 -4.79 -26.70 40.28
N ALA A 8 -5.02 -25.40 40.52
CA ALA A 8 -4.02 -24.46 40.99
C ALA A 8 -4.58 -23.51 42.08
N PRO A 9 -5.05 -24.04 43.23
CA PRO A 9 -5.76 -23.25 44.24
C PRO A 9 -4.86 -22.21 44.94
N HIS A 10 -3.55 -22.40 44.88
CA HIS A 10 -2.54 -21.50 45.45
C HIS A 10 -2.00 -20.47 44.44
N ALA A 11 -2.41 -20.56 43.17
CA ALA A 11 -2.03 -19.60 42.13
C ALA A 11 -3.15 -18.59 41.88
N LEU A 12 -2.78 -17.39 41.47
CA LEU A 12 -3.74 -16.38 41.02
C LEU A 12 -4.11 -16.66 39.56
N LEU A 13 -5.40 -16.90 39.29
CA LEU A 13 -5.94 -17.05 37.95
C LEU A 13 -6.26 -15.67 37.37
N VAL A 14 -5.45 -15.19 36.42
CA VAL A 14 -5.70 -13.94 35.71
C VAL A 14 -6.56 -14.21 34.48
N VAL A 15 -7.77 -13.66 34.45
CA VAL A 15 -8.72 -13.79 33.36
C VAL A 15 -8.76 -12.46 32.60
N ASP A 16 -8.08 -12.39 31.46
CA ASP A 16 -8.10 -11.22 30.59
C ASP A 16 -9.37 -11.20 29.75
N LEU A 17 -10.26 -10.27 30.09
CA LEU A 17 -11.59 -10.10 29.50
C LEU A 17 -11.64 -8.83 28.62
N ALA A 18 -10.53 -8.48 27.97
CA ALA A 18 -10.38 -7.25 27.17
C ALA A 18 -11.35 -7.09 25.97
N TYR A 19 -11.99 -8.17 25.50
CA TYR A 19 -12.91 -8.14 24.36
C TYR A 19 -14.34 -8.55 24.72
N THR A 20 -14.65 -8.66 26.01
CA THR A 20 -15.91 -9.24 26.49
C THR A 20 -17.14 -8.56 25.93
N GLU A 21 -17.07 -7.26 25.65
CA GLU A 21 -18.19 -6.52 25.08
C GLU A 21 -18.57 -7.02 23.66
N TYR A 22 -17.64 -7.65 22.94
CA TYR A 22 -17.89 -8.23 21.61
C TYR A 22 -18.10 -9.75 21.62
N ALA A 23 -17.96 -10.37 22.80
CA ALA A 23 -18.07 -11.79 23.01
C ALA A 23 -19.54 -12.20 23.17
N ASP A 24 -19.82 -13.45 22.86
CA ASP A 24 -21.18 -13.98 22.97
C ASP A 24 -21.53 -14.28 24.45
N ASP A 25 -20.50 -14.56 25.27
CA ASP A 25 -20.62 -14.84 26.69
C ASP A 25 -19.75 -13.88 27.55
N ASP A 26 -20.32 -13.34 28.64
CA ASP A 26 -19.56 -12.63 29.67
C ASP A 26 -19.18 -13.59 30.83
N LEU A 27 -17.90 -13.95 30.87
CA LEU A 27 -17.34 -14.85 31.90
C LEU A 27 -17.02 -14.15 33.24
N THR A 28 -17.28 -12.84 33.38
CA THR A 28 -16.91 -12.05 34.55
C THR A 28 -17.47 -12.66 35.83
N ARG A 29 -18.77 -13.00 35.86
CA ARG A 29 -19.40 -13.61 37.05
C ARG A 29 -18.78 -14.97 37.37
N ALA A 30 -18.63 -15.82 36.36
CA ALA A 30 -18.06 -17.16 36.54
C ALA A 30 -16.61 -17.12 37.05
N ALA A 31 -15.84 -16.09 36.68
CA ALA A 31 -14.51 -15.86 37.22
C ALA A 31 -14.56 -15.33 38.67
N LEU A 32 -15.46 -14.38 38.97
CA LEU A 32 -15.59 -13.80 40.32
C LEU A 32 -16.13 -14.79 41.37
N ASP A 33 -16.81 -15.84 40.95
CA ASP A 33 -17.22 -16.95 41.83
C ASP A 33 -16.03 -17.82 42.30
N LEU A 34 -14.83 -17.64 41.72
CA LEU A 34 -13.63 -18.38 42.07
C LEU A 34 -12.82 -17.63 43.14
N PRO A 35 -12.32 -18.33 44.18
CA PRO A 35 -11.64 -17.68 45.30
C PRO A 35 -10.27 -17.08 44.94
N ASN A 36 -9.65 -17.56 43.86
CA ASN A 36 -8.30 -17.20 43.43
C ASN A 36 -8.25 -16.54 42.04
N ALA A 37 -9.34 -15.91 41.57
CA ALA A 37 -9.38 -15.27 40.25
C ALA A 37 -9.33 -13.73 40.31
N VAL A 38 -8.73 -13.14 39.28
CA VAL A 38 -8.78 -11.69 38.97
C VAL A 38 -9.22 -11.54 37.54
N VAL A 39 -10.29 -10.79 37.33
CA VAL A 39 -10.76 -10.37 36.00
C VAL A 39 -10.09 -9.06 35.65
N LEU A 40 -9.52 -8.97 34.44
CA LEU A 40 -9.01 -7.73 33.87
C LEU A 40 -9.93 -7.24 32.76
N ARG A 41 -10.30 -5.95 32.80
CA ARG A 41 -11.09 -5.28 31.75
C ARG A 41 -10.34 -4.07 31.24
N THR A 42 -10.60 -3.70 29.98
CA THR A 42 -9.98 -2.55 29.34
C THR A 42 -11.02 -1.58 28.82
N LEU A 43 -10.72 -0.29 28.85
CA LEU A 43 -11.52 0.71 28.14
C LEU A 43 -10.98 0.98 26.72
N SER A 44 -9.98 0.21 26.29
CA SER A 44 -9.31 0.43 25.00
C SER A 44 -10.15 0.03 23.77
N LYS A 45 -11.15 -0.83 23.96
CA LYS A 45 -11.89 -1.47 22.86
C LYS A 45 -13.26 -0.83 22.71
N ALA A 46 -14.29 -1.38 23.34
CA ALA A 46 -15.67 -0.90 23.22
C ALA A 46 -15.85 0.59 23.54
N TRP A 47 -15.04 1.13 24.46
CA TRP A 47 -15.09 2.53 24.86
C TRP A 47 -14.13 3.46 24.10
N GLY A 48 -13.26 2.93 23.23
CA GLY A 48 -12.36 3.74 22.39
C GLY A 48 -11.27 4.51 23.14
N LEU A 49 -10.96 4.17 24.40
CA LEU A 49 -9.99 4.90 25.24
C LEU A 49 -8.58 4.31 25.20
N ALA A 50 -8.16 3.70 24.08
CA ALA A 50 -6.90 2.97 23.99
C ALA A 50 -5.67 3.83 24.32
N GLY A 51 -5.67 5.09 23.86
CA GLY A 51 -4.61 6.06 24.11
C GLY A 51 -4.48 6.50 25.58
N LEU A 52 -5.54 6.33 26.39
CA LEU A 52 -5.53 6.69 27.81
C LEU A 52 -4.91 5.60 28.70
N ARG A 53 -4.62 4.41 28.13
CA ARG A 53 -3.96 3.30 28.82
C ARG A 53 -4.63 2.93 30.15
N VAL A 54 -5.96 2.97 30.18
CA VAL A 54 -6.76 2.71 31.38
C VAL A 54 -7.57 1.42 31.27
N GLY A 55 -7.63 0.71 32.39
CA GLY A 55 -8.40 -0.52 32.58
C GLY A 55 -8.77 -0.67 34.06
N TYR A 56 -9.47 -1.74 34.39
CA TYR A 56 -9.86 -2.04 35.76
C TYR A 56 -9.78 -3.54 36.03
N ALA A 57 -9.64 -3.89 37.31
CA ALA A 57 -9.63 -5.27 37.77
C ALA A 57 -10.82 -5.52 38.70
N LEU A 58 -11.44 -6.68 38.57
CA LEU A 58 -12.48 -7.17 39.48
C LEU A 58 -11.97 -8.45 40.15
N ALA A 59 -12.01 -8.51 41.47
CA ALA A 59 -11.53 -9.67 42.24
C ALA A 59 -12.12 -9.67 43.65
N ALA A 60 -11.92 -10.77 44.38
CA ALA A 60 -12.26 -10.84 45.80
C ALA A 60 -11.55 -9.73 46.61
N PRO A 61 -12.17 -9.19 47.68
CA PRO A 61 -11.62 -8.04 48.43
C PRO A 61 -10.19 -8.23 48.93
N GLY A 62 -9.83 -9.43 49.38
CA GLY A 62 -8.46 -9.75 49.84
C GLY A 62 -7.43 -9.60 48.72
N VAL A 63 -7.77 -10.02 47.50
CA VAL A 63 -6.91 -9.87 46.31
C VAL A 63 -6.79 -8.41 45.91
N VAL A 64 -7.91 -7.65 45.90
CA VAL A 64 -7.88 -6.21 45.59
C VAL A 64 -7.02 -5.44 46.60
N CYS A 65 -7.10 -5.78 47.90
CA CYS A 65 -6.27 -5.19 48.94
C CYS A 65 -4.78 -5.45 48.67
N ALA A 66 -4.42 -6.71 48.38
CA ALA A 66 -3.05 -7.08 48.04
C ALA A 66 -2.53 -6.35 46.78
N LEU A 67 -3.34 -6.25 45.72
CA LEU A 67 -2.99 -5.52 44.51
C LEU A 67 -2.76 -4.02 44.76
N ARG A 68 -3.59 -3.40 45.61
CA ARG A 68 -3.39 -1.98 45.99
C ARG A 68 -2.13 -1.78 46.83
N ALA A 69 -1.81 -2.72 47.71
CA ALA A 69 -0.60 -2.65 48.53
C ALA A 69 0.68 -2.84 47.70
N ALA A 70 0.64 -3.70 46.68
CA ALA A 70 1.78 -3.96 45.79
C ALA A 70 1.91 -2.92 44.64
N GLY A 71 0.84 -2.19 44.31
CA GLY A 71 0.77 -1.28 43.18
C GLY A 71 1.61 -0.01 43.35
N LEU A 72 1.99 0.60 42.23
CA LEU A 72 2.69 1.89 42.23
C LEU A 72 1.73 3.03 42.64
N PRO A 73 2.23 4.04 43.37
CA PRO A 73 1.46 5.27 43.58
C PRO A 73 1.15 5.91 42.23
N TYR A 74 -0.10 6.33 42.04
CA TYR A 74 -0.57 7.02 40.82
C TYR A 74 -0.34 6.24 39.51
N ALA A 75 -0.63 4.93 39.53
CA ALA A 75 -0.46 4.05 38.35
C ALA A 75 -1.25 4.49 37.10
N VAL A 76 -2.27 5.33 37.25
CA VAL A 76 -3.09 5.89 36.16
C VAL A 76 -3.23 7.39 36.38
N SER A 77 -3.14 8.18 35.29
CA SER A 77 -3.26 9.63 35.37
C SER A 77 -4.67 10.06 35.77
N ALA A 78 -4.79 11.16 36.53
CA ALA A 78 -6.10 11.69 36.93
C ALA A 78 -7.06 11.97 35.75
N PRO A 79 -6.60 12.52 34.60
CA PRO A 79 -7.47 12.66 33.43
C PRO A 79 -7.99 11.32 32.89
N ALA A 80 -7.17 10.27 32.88
CA ALA A 80 -7.58 8.94 32.42
C ALA A 80 -8.61 8.31 33.36
N VAL A 81 -8.47 8.51 34.68
CA VAL A 81 -9.47 8.07 35.68
C VAL A 81 -10.79 8.82 35.47
N ALA A 82 -10.77 10.13 35.28
CA ALA A 82 -11.98 10.93 35.06
C ALA A 82 -12.70 10.51 33.76
N ALA A 83 -11.95 10.30 32.67
CA ALA A 83 -12.50 9.80 31.42
C ALA A 83 -13.09 8.39 31.57
N ALA A 84 -12.42 7.49 32.30
CA ALA A 84 -12.91 6.14 32.55
C ALA A 84 -14.20 6.15 33.39
N ALA A 85 -14.24 6.94 34.47
CA ALA A 85 -15.44 7.09 35.29
C ALA A 85 -16.61 7.64 34.45
N GLY A 86 -16.36 8.65 33.63
CA GLY A 86 -17.34 9.19 32.70
C GLY A 86 -17.84 8.17 31.66
N ALA A 87 -16.95 7.35 31.09
CA ALA A 87 -17.31 6.32 30.12
C ALA A 87 -18.14 5.18 30.75
N LEU A 88 -17.82 4.79 31.99
CA LEU A 88 -18.55 3.76 32.73
C LEU A 88 -19.89 4.27 33.29
N SER A 89 -20.04 5.58 33.47
CA SER A 89 -21.28 6.20 33.99
C SER A 89 -22.23 6.64 32.87
N ARG A 90 -21.78 6.64 31.60
CA ARG A 90 -22.56 7.07 30.43
C ARG A 90 -23.31 5.92 29.80
N ASP A 91 -24.38 6.29 29.10
CA ASP A 91 -25.39 5.47 28.44
C ASP A 91 -24.83 4.23 27.71
N GLU A 92 -25.23 3.05 28.20
CA GLU A 92 -24.94 1.73 27.62
C GLU A 92 -25.37 1.63 26.16
N ALA A 93 -26.38 2.40 25.73
CA ALA A 93 -26.93 2.35 24.38
C ALA A 93 -25.92 2.73 23.30
N ARG A 94 -25.08 3.75 23.51
CA ARG A 94 -24.08 4.18 22.51
C ARG A 94 -22.94 3.17 22.38
N THR A 95 -22.48 2.62 23.50
CA THR A 95 -21.46 1.56 23.51
C THR A 95 -22.00 0.32 22.82
N SER A 96 -23.26 -0.05 23.09
CA SER A 96 -23.94 -1.18 22.47
C SER A 96 -24.07 -1.02 20.96
N ALA A 97 -24.47 0.15 20.46
CA ALA A 97 -24.57 0.40 19.02
C ALA A 97 -23.22 0.31 18.30
N GLY A 98 -22.13 0.80 18.92
CA GLY A 98 -20.78 0.67 18.37
C GLY A 98 -20.29 -0.78 18.34
N VAL A 99 -20.57 -1.54 19.40
CA VAL A 99 -20.26 -2.97 19.50
C VAL A 99 -20.99 -3.76 18.41
N GLU A 100 -22.30 -3.58 18.26
CA GLU A 100 -23.10 -4.32 17.27
C GLU A 100 -22.68 -4.01 15.83
N ARG A 101 -22.30 -2.75 15.55
CA ARG A 101 -21.71 -2.39 14.26
C ARG A 101 -20.42 -3.17 14.00
N VAL A 102 -19.50 -3.22 14.96
CA VAL A 102 -18.25 -3.98 14.82
C VAL A 102 -18.52 -5.48 14.67
N ARG A 103 -19.53 -6.05 15.36
CA ARG A 103 -19.91 -7.46 15.19
C ARG A 103 -20.40 -7.75 13.77
N THR A 104 -21.24 -6.87 13.22
CA THR A 104 -21.72 -6.97 11.83
C THR A 104 -20.55 -6.86 10.85
N GLU A 105 -19.73 -5.82 11.00
CA GLU A 105 -18.56 -5.56 10.16
C GLU A 105 -17.52 -6.69 10.21
N ARG A 106 -17.38 -7.35 11.37
CA ARG A 106 -16.53 -8.54 11.54
C ARG A 106 -17.02 -9.72 10.73
N ALA A 107 -18.33 -9.94 10.66
CA ALA A 107 -18.92 -10.98 9.81
C ALA A 107 -18.71 -10.66 8.33
N ASP A 108 -18.92 -9.41 7.92
CA ASP A 108 -18.67 -8.94 6.55
C ASP A 108 -17.20 -9.08 6.16
N LEU A 109 -16.27 -8.73 7.07
CA LEU A 109 -14.83 -8.87 6.87
C LEU A 109 -14.44 -10.34 6.71
N ALA A 110 -14.96 -11.22 7.56
CA ALA A 110 -14.70 -12.65 7.45
C ALA A 110 -15.20 -13.19 6.09
N GLY A 111 -16.43 -12.86 5.70
CA GLY A 111 -16.98 -13.26 4.39
C GLY A 111 -16.16 -12.72 3.22
N LEU A 112 -15.74 -11.46 3.27
CA LEU A 112 -14.85 -10.87 2.27
C LEU A 112 -13.52 -11.61 2.17
N LEU A 113 -12.86 -11.88 3.30
CA LEU A 113 -11.59 -12.59 3.34
C LEU A 113 -11.71 -14.00 2.75
N SER A 114 -12.76 -14.74 3.12
CA SER A 114 -13.05 -16.04 2.52
C SER A 114 -13.27 -15.96 1.01
N SER A 115 -14.01 -14.95 0.52
CA SER A 115 -14.24 -14.75 -0.92
C SER A 115 -12.96 -14.43 -1.71
N LEU A 116 -11.92 -13.94 -1.02
CA LEU A 116 -10.60 -13.62 -1.59
C LEU A 116 -9.57 -14.74 -1.36
N GLY A 117 -10.00 -15.94 -0.94
CA GLY A 117 -9.15 -17.11 -0.76
C GLY A 117 -8.38 -17.17 0.56
N ALA A 118 -8.62 -16.24 1.49
CA ALA A 118 -8.05 -16.31 2.84
C ALA A 118 -8.92 -17.16 3.78
N GLU A 119 -8.32 -17.64 4.88
CA GLU A 119 -9.05 -18.46 5.87
C GLU A 119 -9.20 -17.71 7.19
N PRO A 120 -10.31 -16.97 7.38
CA PRO A 120 -10.61 -16.31 8.64
C PRO A 120 -10.92 -17.34 9.74
N LEU A 121 -10.47 -17.05 10.95
CA LEU A 121 -10.90 -17.77 12.16
C LEU A 121 -12.10 -17.09 12.80
N ASP A 122 -12.91 -17.90 13.49
CA ASP A 122 -13.97 -17.40 14.35
C ASP A 122 -13.41 -16.38 15.34
N SER A 123 -14.08 -15.23 15.43
CA SER A 123 -13.63 -14.14 16.26
C SER A 123 -14.78 -13.59 17.09
N GLN A 124 -14.49 -13.45 18.38
CA GLN A 124 -15.30 -12.73 19.35
C GLN A 124 -14.61 -11.42 19.80
N ALA A 125 -13.66 -10.91 18.99
CA ALA A 125 -12.93 -9.67 19.23
C ALA A 125 -13.35 -8.56 18.23
N ASN A 126 -12.74 -7.38 18.30
CA ASN A 126 -12.99 -6.30 17.32
C ASN A 126 -12.15 -6.42 16.03
N PHE A 127 -11.73 -7.64 15.67
CA PHE A 127 -10.84 -7.92 14.55
C PHE A 127 -11.09 -9.32 14.01
N VAL A 128 -10.61 -9.61 12.80
CA VAL A 128 -10.52 -10.96 12.24
C VAL A 128 -9.05 -11.38 12.16
N LEU A 129 -8.74 -12.61 12.56
CA LEU A 129 -7.44 -13.24 12.33
C LEU A 129 -7.61 -14.21 11.16
N ALA A 130 -6.90 -13.99 10.06
CA ALA A 130 -7.02 -14.84 8.87
C ALA A 130 -5.67 -15.36 8.41
N ARG A 131 -5.64 -16.61 7.92
CA ARG A 131 -4.49 -17.22 7.26
C ARG A 131 -4.47 -16.82 5.78
N PHE A 132 -3.27 -16.59 5.25
CA PHE A 132 -3.01 -16.28 3.85
C PHE A 132 -1.82 -17.12 3.38
N ASP A 133 -1.79 -17.49 2.10
CA ASP A 133 -0.64 -18.20 1.51
C ASP A 133 0.68 -17.42 1.68
N ASN A 134 0.60 -16.08 1.62
CA ASN A 134 1.73 -15.20 1.86
C ASN A 134 1.33 -13.94 2.66
N ALA A 135 1.07 -14.11 3.95
CA ALA A 135 0.72 -13.02 4.86
C ALA A 135 1.69 -11.82 4.85
N PRO A 136 3.05 -12.00 4.85
CA PRO A 136 3.98 -10.88 4.75
C PRO A 136 3.74 -10.03 3.50
N ARG A 137 3.49 -10.68 2.36
CA ARG A 137 3.23 -9.99 1.10
C ARG A 137 1.89 -9.27 1.07
N VAL A 138 0.82 -9.89 1.58
CA VAL A 138 -0.48 -9.22 1.71
C VAL A 138 -0.37 -7.99 2.61
N ARG A 139 0.42 -8.06 3.69
CA ARG A 139 0.69 -6.90 4.54
C ARG A 139 1.37 -5.76 3.77
N THR A 140 2.37 -6.03 2.92
CA THR A 140 3.03 -4.96 2.15
C THR A 140 2.13 -4.38 1.07
N LEU A 141 1.29 -5.21 0.42
CA LEU A 141 0.26 -4.77 -0.51
C LEU A 141 -0.73 -3.80 0.13
N LEU A 142 -1.29 -4.17 1.28
CA LEU A 142 -2.20 -3.30 2.03
C LEU A 142 -1.51 -2.01 2.51
N ALA A 143 -0.24 -2.11 2.95
CA ALA A 143 0.54 -0.95 3.37
C ALA A 143 0.78 0.05 2.23
N GLY A 144 0.96 -0.42 0.99
CA GLY A 144 1.07 0.44 -0.20
C GLY A 144 -0.17 1.30 -0.44
N LEU A 145 -1.35 0.83 -0.03
CA LEU A 145 -2.61 1.59 -0.03
C LEU A 145 -2.87 2.33 1.30
N GLY A 146 -1.89 2.35 2.20
CA GLY A 146 -1.94 2.99 3.50
C GLY A 146 -2.77 2.23 4.54
N VAL A 147 -3.06 0.96 4.34
CA VAL A 147 -3.81 0.12 5.30
C VAL A 147 -2.83 -0.70 6.13
N GLY A 148 -2.68 -0.33 7.40
CA GLY A 148 -1.82 -1.02 8.35
C GLY A 148 -2.54 -2.21 9.00
N VAL A 149 -1.99 -3.41 8.79
CA VAL A 149 -2.46 -4.65 9.44
C VAL A 149 -1.36 -5.24 10.32
N ARG A 150 -1.75 -6.02 11.33
CA ARG A 150 -0.77 -6.64 12.23
C ARG A 150 -0.38 -8.02 11.71
N ALA A 151 0.91 -8.19 11.44
CA ALA A 151 1.57 -9.47 11.22
C ALA A 151 2.27 -9.96 12.50
N PHE A 152 2.73 -11.21 12.48
CA PHE A 152 3.45 -11.83 13.58
C PHE A 152 4.78 -12.38 13.10
N ASP A 153 5.89 -11.81 13.60
CA ASP A 153 7.25 -12.13 13.14
C ASP A 153 7.86 -13.36 13.85
N LYS A 154 7.14 -13.95 14.83
CA LYS A 154 7.59 -15.13 15.58
C LYS A 154 7.23 -16.42 14.82
N PRO A 155 8.00 -17.52 14.97
CA PRO A 155 7.67 -18.80 14.36
C PRO A 155 6.30 -19.30 14.83
N GLU A 156 5.78 -20.29 14.10
CA GLU A 156 4.41 -20.85 14.14
C GLU A 156 3.69 -20.83 15.50
N PRO A 157 2.35 -20.66 15.51
CA PRO A 157 1.43 -20.86 14.38
C PRO A 157 0.87 -19.57 13.73
N LEU A 158 1.50 -18.41 13.94
CA LEU A 158 0.93 -17.11 13.53
C LEU A 158 1.61 -16.45 12.32
N ARG A 159 2.67 -17.06 11.79
CA ARG A 159 3.52 -16.45 10.74
C ARG A 159 2.77 -16.21 9.42
N ASP A 160 1.84 -17.10 9.10
CA ASP A 160 0.98 -17.08 7.91
C ASP A 160 -0.34 -16.34 8.15
N ARG A 161 -0.48 -15.61 9.28
CA ARG A 161 -1.72 -14.94 9.66
C ARG A 161 -1.57 -13.43 9.77
N LEU A 162 -2.63 -12.74 9.39
CA LEU A 162 -2.79 -11.30 9.64
C LEU A 162 -3.98 -11.05 10.56
N ARG A 163 -3.79 -10.17 11.53
CA ARG A 163 -4.86 -9.65 12.37
C ARG A 163 -5.33 -8.31 11.80
N ILE A 164 -6.57 -8.29 11.30
CA ILE A 164 -7.20 -7.17 10.63
C ILE A 164 -8.31 -6.63 11.53
N THR A 165 -8.10 -5.43 12.09
CA THR A 165 -9.09 -4.77 12.96
C THR A 165 -10.24 -4.23 12.14
N CYS A 166 -11.47 -4.38 12.66
CA CYS A 166 -12.67 -3.77 12.11
C CYS A 166 -12.66 -2.26 12.44
N PRO A 167 -12.63 -1.35 11.44
CA PRO A 167 -12.67 0.10 11.70
C PRO A 167 -13.87 0.58 12.51
N GLY A 168 -15.05 -0.04 12.37
CA GLY A 168 -16.28 0.42 13.02
C GLY A 168 -16.91 1.67 12.40
N ASP A 169 -16.52 1.98 11.16
CA ASP A 169 -17.03 3.07 10.31
C ASP A 169 -17.13 2.61 8.85
N ALA A 170 -18.21 2.99 8.17
CA ALA A 170 -18.51 2.50 6.83
C ALA A 170 -17.50 2.98 5.76
N ALA A 171 -16.98 4.20 5.88
CA ALA A 171 -16.02 4.73 4.92
C ALA A 171 -14.66 4.04 5.07
N ASP A 172 -14.20 3.85 6.31
CA ASP A 172 -12.96 3.13 6.58
C ASP A 172 -13.07 1.63 6.23
N PHE A 173 -14.24 1.00 6.44
CA PHE A 173 -14.49 -0.36 6.01
C PHE A 173 -14.49 -0.49 4.48
N ALA A 174 -15.13 0.44 3.76
CA ALA A 174 -15.09 0.47 2.30
C ALA A 174 -13.65 0.62 1.78
N ARG A 175 -12.84 1.46 2.42
CA ARG A 175 -11.41 1.59 2.10
C ARG A 175 -10.61 0.31 2.37
N LEU A 176 -10.85 -0.36 3.50
CA LEU A 176 -10.24 -1.66 3.82
C LEU A 176 -10.63 -2.72 2.77
N ALA A 177 -11.92 -2.78 2.43
CA ALA A 177 -12.44 -3.74 1.46
C ALA A 177 -11.88 -3.49 0.06
N HIS A 178 -11.79 -2.22 -0.37
CA HIS A 178 -11.14 -1.83 -1.62
C HIS A 178 -9.68 -2.29 -1.65
N ALA A 179 -8.93 -2.04 -0.57
CA ALA A 179 -7.52 -2.42 -0.49
C ALA A 179 -7.32 -3.95 -0.56
N LEU A 180 -8.13 -4.72 0.17
CA LEU A 180 -8.12 -6.18 0.12
C LEU A 180 -8.42 -6.71 -1.28
N ARG A 181 -9.48 -6.21 -1.93
CA ARG A 181 -9.84 -6.62 -3.29
C ARG A 181 -8.79 -6.22 -4.31
N THR A 182 -8.19 -5.04 -4.18
CA THR A 182 -7.15 -4.58 -5.12
C THR A 182 -5.86 -5.39 -4.97
N ALA A 183 -5.52 -5.77 -3.74
CA ALA A 183 -4.35 -6.61 -3.45
C ALA A 183 -4.53 -8.07 -3.90
N LEU A 184 -5.71 -8.66 -3.72
CA LEU A 184 -5.93 -10.10 -3.88
C LEU A 184 -6.73 -10.49 -5.13
N ALA A 185 -7.47 -9.55 -5.73
CA ALA A 185 -8.31 -9.78 -6.90
C ALA A 185 -8.34 -8.53 -7.82
N PRO A 186 -7.17 -8.15 -8.38
CA PRO A 186 -7.10 -7.05 -9.35
C PRO A 186 -7.89 -7.40 -10.61
N GLN A 187 -8.42 -6.37 -11.27
CA GLN A 187 -9.19 -6.52 -12.51
C GLN A 187 -8.36 -6.20 -13.75
N ALA A 188 -7.27 -5.45 -13.60
CA ALA A 188 -6.40 -5.03 -14.71
C ALA A 188 -4.95 -4.82 -14.25
N VAL A 189 -4.05 -4.74 -15.22
CA VAL A 189 -2.66 -4.33 -15.02
C VAL A 189 -2.39 -3.07 -15.84
N LEU A 190 -1.89 -2.05 -15.17
CA LEU A 190 -1.46 -0.80 -15.78
C LEU A 190 0.07 -0.80 -15.79
N LEU A 191 0.66 -0.39 -16.90
CA LEU A 191 2.11 -0.32 -17.04
C LEU A 191 2.51 1.11 -17.41
N ASP A 192 3.53 1.65 -16.75
CA ASP A 192 4.30 2.71 -17.40
C ASP A 192 5.04 2.15 -18.63
N MET A 193 5.47 3.03 -19.51
CA MET A 193 6.17 2.65 -20.72
C MET A 193 7.69 2.73 -20.58
N ASP A 194 8.22 3.85 -20.10
CA ASP A 194 9.65 4.12 -20.16
C ASP A 194 10.36 3.52 -18.95
N GLY A 195 11.38 2.69 -19.17
CA GLY A 195 12.03 1.97 -18.08
C GLY A 195 11.26 0.74 -17.58
N VAL A 196 10.03 0.53 -18.06
CA VAL A 196 9.21 -0.66 -17.76
C VAL A 196 9.03 -1.56 -18.99
N ILE A 197 8.52 -1.00 -20.10
CA ILE A 197 8.32 -1.73 -21.37
C ILE A 197 9.44 -1.35 -22.37
N ALA A 198 9.78 -0.07 -22.46
CA ALA A 198 10.74 0.49 -23.39
C ALA A 198 12.06 0.82 -22.69
N ASP A 199 13.17 0.28 -23.18
CA ASP A 199 14.50 0.70 -22.74
C ASP A 199 14.88 1.99 -23.44
N VAL A 200 14.77 3.08 -22.67
CA VAL A 200 15.11 4.44 -23.10
C VAL A 200 16.48 4.92 -22.65
N SER A 201 17.31 4.03 -22.10
CA SER A 201 18.63 4.39 -21.56
C SER A 201 19.55 4.96 -22.64
N ARG A 202 19.34 4.58 -23.90
CA ARG A 202 20.06 5.06 -25.08
C ARG A 202 19.28 6.09 -25.90
N SER A 203 17.99 6.29 -25.62
CA SER A 203 17.14 7.27 -26.29
C SER A 203 16.92 8.52 -25.43
N TYR A 204 15.86 8.60 -24.63
CA TYR A 204 15.47 9.78 -23.85
C TYR A 204 16.59 10.24 -22.93
N ARG A 205 17.26 9.34 -22.19
CA ARG A 205 18.36 9.74 -21.30
C ARG A 205 19.53 10.36 -22.08
N ALA A 206 19.85 9.81 -23.25
CA ALA A 206 20.88 10.38 -24.12
C ALA A 206 20.41 11.68 -24.79
N ALA A 207 19.11 11.83 -25.07
CA ALA A 207 18.52 13.06 -25.55
C ALA A 207 18.60 14.18 -24.51
N ILE A 208 18.36 13.92 -23.21
CA ILE A 208 18.57 14.89 -22.12
C ILE A 208 20.03 15.39 -22.14
N VAL A 209 20.98 14.46 -22.18
CA VAL A 209 22.42 14.78 -22.17
C VAL A 209 22.81 15.60 -23.40
N ARG A 210 22.42 15.16 -24.60
CA ARG A 210 22.74 15.84 -25.86
C ARG A 210 22.05 17.20 -25.96
N ALA A 211 20.77 17.30 -25.58
CA ALA A 211 20.03 18.55 -25.56
C ALA A 211 20.69 19.55 -24.61
N ALA A 212 21.05 19.14 -23.40
CA ALA A 212 21.74 20.01 -22.45
C ALA A 212 23.13 20.48 -22.94
N ALA A 213 23.85 19.61 -23.65
CA ALA A 213 25.13 19.98 -24.25
C ALA A 213 25.00 21.11 -25.30
N THR A 214 23.85 21.23 -25.99
CA THR A 214 23.60 22.36 -26.91
C THR A 214 23.49 23.72 -26.18
N TYR A 215 23.28 23.71 -24.87
CA TYR A 215 23.30 24.88 -23.99
C TYR A 215 24.66 25.08 -23.30
N GLY A 216 25.67 24.27 -23.65
CA GLY A 216 26.98 24.29 -22.99
C GLY A 216 26.98 23.64 -21.60
N VAL A 217 25.92 22.92 -21.23
CA VAL A 217 25.80 22.26 -19.92
C VAL A 217 26.11 20.77 -20.04
N SER A 218 27.05 20.28 -19.22
CA SER A 218 27.34 18.85 -19.12
C SER A 218 26.45 18.18 -18.07
N ILE A 219 25.62 17.23 -18.48
CA ILE A 219 24.76 16.42 -17.61
C ILE A 219 25.22 14.96 -17.68
N THR A 220 25.34 14.30 -16.52
CA THR A 220 25.67 12.88 -16.42
C THR A 220 24.42 12.02 -16.26
N ARG A 221 24.54 10.70 -16.51
CA ARG A 221 23.46 9.74 -16.21
C ARG A 221 23.10 9.75 -14.71
N GLU A 222 24.08 9.96 -13.85
CA GLU A 222 23.88 10.03 -12.41
C GLU A 222 23.09 11.28 -12.00
N ASP A 223 23.31 12.42 -12.66
CA ASP A 223 22.48 13.62 -12.47
C ASP A 223 21.01 13.35 -12.76
N ILE A 224 20.73 12.66 -13.87
CA ILE A 224 19.37 12.28 -14.29
C ILE A 224 18.75 11.34 -13.25
N ALA A 225 19.46 10.29 -12.85
CA ALA A 225 18.98 9.33 -11.84
C ALA A 225 18.66 10.03 -10.51
N ARG A 226 19.55 10.92 -10.03
CA ARG A 226 19.30 11.73 -8.81
C ARG A 226 18.08 12.62 -8.95
N ALA A 227 17.87 13.24 -10.10
CA ALA A 227 16.72 14.09 -10.34
C ALA A 227 15.41 13.30 -10.43
N LYS A 228 15.41 12.12 -11.06
CA LYS A 228 14.26 11.20 -11.06
C LYS A 228 13.93 10.68 -9.65
N ALA A 229 14.94 10.38 -8.84
CA ALA A 229 14.75 9.96 -7.45
C ALA A 229 14.12 11.05 -6.54
N ARG A 230 14.22 12.33 -6.90
CA ARG A 230 13.54 13.43 -6.18
C ARG A 230 12.04 13.54 -6.54
N GLY A 231 11.61 12.93 -7.65
CA GLY A 231 10.28 13.06 -8.23
C GLY A 231 10.12 14.29 -9.11
N ASP A 232 8.89 14.50 -9.62
CA ASP A 232 8.56 15.54 -10.60
C ASP A 232 9.47 15.43 -11.84
N ALA A 233 9.57 14.22 -12.37
CA ALA A 233 10.54 13.85 -13.41
C ALA A 233 9.94 12.95 -14.49
N ASN A 234 8.61 12.84 -14.54
CA ASN A 234 7.89 12.06 -15.56
C ASN A 234 7.73 12.77 -16.91
N ASN A 235 8.22 14.01 -17.03
CA ASN A 235 8.33 14.73 -18.29
C ASN A 235 9.80 15.09 -18.53
N ASP A 236 10.43 14.45 -19.52
CA ASP A 236 11.86 14.60 -19.77
C ASP A 236 12.25 16.01 -20.28
N TRP A 237 11.33 16.75 -20.91
CA TRP A 237 11.58 18.15 -21.30
C TRP A 237 11.64 19.06 -20.07
N VAL A 238 10.70 18.89 -19.15
CA VAL A 238 10.67 19.63 -17.87
C VAL A 238 11.90 19.25 -17.03
N LEU A 239 12.25 17.96 -16.98
CA LEU A 239 13.45 17.48 -16.31
C LEU A 239 14.72 18.10 -16.90
N THR A 240 14.85 18.13 -18.22
CA THR A 240 15.98 18.75 -18.93
C THR A 240 16.09 20.23 -18.56
N ARG A 241 14.98 20.98 -18.64
CA ARG A 241 14.94 22.40 -18.26
C ARG A 241 15.33 22.62 -16.80
N ARG A 242 14.86 21.76 -15.89
CA ARG A 242 15.21 21.82 -14.47
C ARG A 242 16.71 21.61 -14.25
N LEU A 243 17.30 20.62 -14.91
CA LEU A 243 18.74 20.35 -14.83
C LEU A 243 19.59 21.48 -15.41
N LEU A 244 19.15 22.12 -16.51
CA LEU A 244 19.79 23.33 -17.03
C LEU A 244 19.80 24.47 -16.01
N ARG A 245 18.65 24.72 -15.38
CA ARG A 245 18.50 25.76 -14.35
C ARG A 245 19.38 25.49 -13.12
N GLU A 246 19.49 24.23 -12.69
CA GLU A 246 20.40 23.83 -11.60
C GLU A 246 21.88 24.12 -11.91
N ARG A 247 22.24 24.28 -13.20
CA ARG A 247 23.57 24.66 -13.67
C ARG A 247 23.67 26.13 -14.09
N GLY A 248 22.68 26.95 -13.73
CA GLY A 248 22.66 28.39 -13.97
C GLY A 248 22.25 28.80 -15.39
N VAL A 249 21.70 27.88 -16.19
CA VAL A 249 21.21 28.19 -17.54
C VAL A 249 19.68 28.25 -17.54
N GLU A 250 19.13 29.42 -17.82
CA GLU A 250 17.70 29.60 -18.08
C GLU A 250 17.40 29.46 -19.57
N ALA A 251 16.45 28.58 -19.90
CA ALA A 251 15.97 28.34 -21.26
C ALA A 251 14.44 28.27 -21.27
N PRO A 252 13.76 28.88 -22.26
CA PRO A 252 12.33 28.67 -22.48
C PRO A 252 12.03 27.19 -22.71
N LEU A 253 10.91 26.69 -22.19
CA LEU A 253 10.54 25.28 -22.33
C LEU A 253 10.39 24.88 -23.81
N ASP A 254 9.81 25.76 -24.64
CA ASP A 254 9.62 25.48 -26.07
C ASP A 254 10.94 25.30 -26.83
N ASP A 255 12.00 26.04 -26.45
CA ASP A 255 13.34 25.86 -27.03
C ASP A 255 13.97 24.53 -26.56
N VAL A 256 13.81 24.19 -25.27
CA VAL A 256 14.26 22.89 -24.74
C VAL A 256 13.57 21.74 -25.46
N ILE A 257 12.25 21.83 -25.67
CA ILE A 257 11.46 20.85 -26.43
C ILE A 257 12.01 20.75 -27.86
N ALA A 258 12.18 21.86 -28.57
CA ALA A 258 12.63 21.85 -29.96
C ALA A 258 14.01 21.16 -30.12
N ARG A 259 14.97 21.47 -29.24
CA ARG A 259 16.30 20.87 -29.28
C ARG A 259 16.31 19.40 -28.85
N PHE A 260 15.50 19.06 -27.85
CA PHE A 260 15.32 17.68 -27.44
C PHE A 260 14.72 16.84 -28.56
N GLU A 261 13.62 17.32 -29.17
CA GLU A 261 12.93 16.64 -30.26
C GLU A 261 13.83 16.47 -31.49
N ALA A 262 14.65 17.46 -31.84
CA ALA A 262 15.62 17.33 -32.94
C ALA A 262 16.61 16.17 -32.71
N VAL A 263 17.10 16.01 -31.48
CA VAL A 263 18.00 14.91 -31.12
C VAL A 263 17.27 13.56 -31.07
N TYR A 264 16.07 13.54 -30.51
CA TYR A 264 15.32 12.31 -30.29
C TYR A 264 14.68 11.76 -31.58
N GLN A 265 14.04 12.64 -32.36
CA GLN A 265 13.37 12.29 -33.62
C GLN A 265 14.37 12.13 -34.78
N GLY A 266 15.51 12.81 -34.71
CA GLY A 266 16.51 12.89 -35.77
C GLY A 266 16.27 14.09 -36.69
N THR A 267 17.27 14.39 -37.51
CA THR A 267 17.24 15.46 -38.51
C THR A 267 17.53 14.89 -39.90
N ASP A 268 17.40 15.72 -40.94
CA ASP A 268 17.78 15.34 -42.29
C ASP A 268 19.29 15.01 -42.34
N GLY A 269 19.61 13.71 -42.30
CA GLY A 269 20.98 13.19 -42.37
C GLY A 269 21.49 12.47 -41.11
N GLU A 270 20.80 12.57 -39.95
CA GLU A 270 21.14 11.82 -38.73
C GLU A 270 19.94 11.06 -38.18
N PRO A 271 20.03 9.72 -37.98
CA PRO A 271 18.96 8.95 -37.36
C PRO A 271 18.73 9.42 -35.92
N GLY A 272 17.45 9.55 -35.55
CA GLY A 272 17.04 9.95 -34.21
C GLY A 272 17.34 8.88 -33.18
N LEU A 273 17.61 9.31 -31.94
CA LEU A 273 17.88 8.38 -30.85
C LEU A 273 16.70 7.43 -30.55
N ARG A 274 15.47 7.76 -30.96
CA ARG A 274 14.30 6.85 -30.89
C ARG A 274 14.55 5.47 -31.54
N GLU A 275 15.44 5.39 -32.52
CA GLU A 275 15.74 4.12 -33.20
C GLU A 275 16.55 3.16 -32.32
N THR A 276 17.21 3.67 -31.28
CA THR A 276 18.03 2.89 -30.34
C THR A 276 17.24 2.19 -29.25
N GLU A 277 15.93 2.44 -29.17
CA GLU A 277 15.04 1.83 -28.18
C GLU A 277 14.90 0.33 -28.40
N SER A 278 14.76 -0.40 -27.30
CA SER A 278 14.56 -1.85 -27.29
C SER A 278 13.48 -2.25 -26.29
N LEU A 279 12.94 -3.46 -26.45
CA LEU A 279 11.95 -4.02 -25.53
C LEU A 279 12.64 -4.51 -24.26
N ILE A 280 12.10 -4.14 -23.09
CA ILE A 280 12.59 -4.60 -21.78
C ILE A 280 12.07 -6.01 -21.47
N PRO A 281 10.74 -6.24 -21.35
CA PRO A 281 10.24 -7.57 -21.01
C PRO A 281 10.33 -8.53 -22.20
N ALA A 282 10.31 -9.83 -21.91
CA ALA A 282 10.01 -10.80 -22.94
C ALA A 282 8.58 -10.57 -23.48
N ARG A 283 8.39 -10.69 -24.80
CA ARG A 283 7.06 -10.62 -25.41
C ARG A 283 6.07 -11.61 -24.76
N ALA A 284 6.54 -12.82 -24.45
CA ALA A 284 5.77 -13.85 -23.78
C ALA A 284 5.22 -13.41 -22.42
N THR A 285 5.93 -12.54 -21.69
CA THR A 285 5.45 -11.96 -20.43
C THR A 285 4.21 -11.10 -20.66
N LEU A 286 4.25 -10.21 -21.66
CA LEU A 286 3.11 -9.35 -21.98
C LEU A 286 1.92 -10.16 -22.49
N ASP A 287 2.16 -11.21 -23.29
CA ASP A 287 1.11 -12.13 -23.73
C ASP A 287 0.49 -12.89 -22.55
N ALA A 288 1.30 -13.36 -21.59
CA ALA A 288 0.83 -14.04 -20.38
C ALA A 288 0.00 -13.12 -19.48
N LEU A 289 0.38 -11.84 -19.36
CA LEU A 289 -0.41 -10.83 -18.67
C LEU A 289 -1.73 -10.59 -19.39
N ARG A 290 -1.72 -10.41 -20.72
CA ARG A 290 -2.92 -10.15 -21.52
C ARG A 290 -3.91 -11.32 -21.52
N ALA A 291 -3.41 -12.55 -21.39
CA ALA A 291 -4.25 -13.74 -21.26
C ALA A 291 -5.04 -13.78 -19.94
N ARG A 292 -4.56 -13.08 -18.90
CA ARG A 292 -5.19 -13.06 -17.56
C ARG A 292 -5.93 -11.76 -17.25
N PHE A 293 -5.44 -10.63 -17.77
CA PHE A 293 -5.92 -9.30 -17.41
C PHE A 293 -6.01 -8.38 -18.64
N PRO A 294 -7.02 -7.49 -18.69
CA PRO A 294 -6.96 -6.27 -19.49
C PRO A 294 -5.71 -5.47 -19.16
N LEU A 295 -5.07 -4.93 -20.18
CA LEU A 295 -3.83 -4.17 -20.04
C LEU A 295 -4.03 -2.73 -20.50
N ALA A 296 -3.43 -1.80 -19.77
CA ALA A 296 -3.33 -0.42 -20.22
C ALA A 296 -1.92 0.15 -20.01
N ILE A 297 -1.54 1.07 -20.89
CA ILE A 297 -0.34 1.88 -20.72
C ILE A 297 -0.73 3.24 -20.14
N VAL A 298 0.02 3.70 -19.15
CA VAL A 298 -0.12 5.03 -18.55
C VAL A 298 1.25 5.70 -18.55
N THR A 299 1.53 6.50 -19.58
CA THR A 299 2.87 7.04 -19.86
C THR A 299 2.90 8.56 -19.95
N GLY A 300 4.07 9.15 -19.64
CA GLY A 300 4.38 10.56 -19.92
C GLY A 300 4.81 10.82 -21.37
N ARG A 301 4.88 9.79 -22.23
CA ARG A 301 5.20 9.97 -23.66
C ARG A 301 4.07 10.66 -24.42
N PRO A 302 4.42 11.47 -25.45
CA PRO A 302 3.47 11.86 -26.48
C PRO A 302 2.87 10.64 -27.18
N ARG A 303 1.57 10.70 -27.50
CA ARG A 303 0.84 9.58 -28.11
C ARG A 303 1.50 9.03 -29.37
N ARG A 304 1.97 9.92 -30.24
CA ARG A 304 2.62 9.56 -31.50
C ARG A 304 3.82 8.64 -31.27
N ASP A 305 4.62 8.92 -30.25
CA ASP A 305 5.85 8.20 -29.97
C ASP A 305 5.57 6.88 -29.27
N ALA A 306 4.56 6.84 -28.39
CA ALA A 306 4.08 5.61 -27.78
C ALA A 306 3.53 4.63 -28.83
N GLN A 307 2.63 5.10 -29.72
CA GLN A 307 2.05 4.27 -30.78
C GLN A 307 3.13 3.70 -31.71
N ARG A 308 4.08 4.54 -32.15
CA ARG A 308 5.19 4.10 -33.01
C ARG A 308 6.01 2.99 -32.36
N PHE A 309 6.34 3.12 -31.07
CA PHE A 309 7.08 2.07 -30.37
C PHE A 309 6.27 0.78 -30.32
N LEU A 310 4.98 0.85 -29.96
CA LEU A 310 4.10 -0.32 -29.92
C LEU A 310 3.98 -0.99 -31.29
N GLU A 311 3.83 -0.23 -32.37
CA GLU A 311 3.79 -0.75 -33.74
C GLU A 311 5.11 -1.44 -34.12
N ARG A 312 6.26 -0.79 -33.84
CA ARG A 312 7.60 -1.32 -34.15
C ARG A 312 7.85 -2.68 -33.50
N PHE A 313 7.38 -2.87 -32.27
CA PHE A 313 7.54 -4.11 -31.51
C PHE A 313 6.32 -5.04 -31.59
N GLY A 314 5.31 -4.71 -32.41
CA GLY A 314 4.11 -5.52 -32.61
C GLY A 314 3.24 -5.69 -31.36
N LEU A 315 3.20 -4.68 -30.48
CA LEU A 315 2.53 -4.72 -29.17
C LEU A 315 1.19 -3.99 -29.14
N ALA A 316 0.82 -3.28 -30.21
CA ALA A 316 -0.38 -2.43 -30.23
C ALA A 316 -1.66 -3.19 -29.82
N ASP A 317 -1.81 -4.43 -30.28
CA ASP A 317 -3.00 -5.27 -30.02
C ASP A 317 -3.06 -5.86 -28.60
N LEU A 318 -2.00 -5.69 -27.79
CA LEU A 318 -1.96 -6.22 -26.42
C LEU A 318 -2.60 -5.28 -25.40
N PHE A 319 -2.70 -4.00 -25.71
CA PHE A 319 -3.15 -2.98 -24.76
C PHE A 319 -4.53 -2.47 -25.16
N ASP A 320 -5.50 -2.65 -24.28
CA ASP A 320 -6.87 -2.20 -24.53
C ASP A 320 -6.96 -0.67 -24.47
N ILE A 321 -6.15 -0.04 -23.60
CA ILE A 321 -6.12 1.42 -23.38
C ILE A 321 -4.69 1.97 -23.40
N LEU A 322 -4.50 3.14 -24.03
CA LEU A 322 -3.26 3.89 -24.05
C LEU A 322 -3.48 5.34 -23.58
N ILE A 323 -3.09 5.63 -22.34
CA ILE A 323 -3.07 6.97 -21.75
C ILE A 323 -1.68 7.58 -21.91
N CYS A 324 -1.63 8.72 -22.59
CA CYS A 324 -0.42 9.47 -22.94
C CYS A 324 -0.44 10.87 -22.33
N LEU A 325 0.64 11.62 -22.57
CA LEU A 325 0.85 12.98 -22.08
C LEU A 325 -0.33 13.92 -22.35
N GLU A 326 -0.99 13.75 -23.50
CA GLU A 326 -2.07 14.63 -23.97
C GLU A 326 -3.41 14.38 -23.27
N ASP A 327 -3.59 13.24 -22.59
CA ASP A 327 -4.91 12.82 -22.10
C ASP A 327 -5.23 13.27 -20.67
N ALA A 328 -4.20 13.57 -19.87
CA ALA A 328 -4.31 13.93 -18.47
C ALA A 328 -3.04 14.61 -17.96
N PRO A 329 -3.10 15.35 -16.83
CA PRO A 329 -1.91 15.83 -16.15
C PRO A 329 -0.90 14.71 -15.89
N SER A 330 0.40 15.02 -16.02
CA SER A 330 1.45 14.01 -15.79
C SER A 330 1.45 13.51 -14.35
N LYS A 331 1.74 12.22 -14.18
CA LYS A 331 2.11 11.61 -12.91
C LYS A 331 3.20 12.49 -12.24
N PRO A 332 3.11 12.84 -10.93
CA PRO A 332 2.43 12.09 -9.87
C PRO A 332 0.93 12.36 -9.69
N ASP A 333 0.31 13.19 -10.53
CA ASP A 333 -1.14 13.34 -10.53
C ASP A 333 -1.82 11.97 -10.77
N PRO A 334 -2.86 11.59 -10.00
CA PRO A 334 -3.57 10.33 -10.19
C PRO A 334 -4.55 10.31 -11.37
N ALA A 335 -4.87 11.46 -11.98
CA ALA A 335 -5.80 11.57 -13.11
C ALA A 335 -5.50 10.61 -14.28
N PRO A 336 -4.26 10.45 -14.78
CA PRO A 336 -3.98 9.51 -15.86
C PRO A 336 -4.29 8.05 -15.47
N VAL A 337 -4.02 7.66 -14.23
CA VAL A 337 -4.33 6.31 -13.72
C VAL A 337 -5.84 6.12 -13.60
N ARG A 338 -6.57 7.10 -13.05
CA ARG A 338 -8.03 7.05 -12.94
C ARG A 338 -8.71 7.00 -14.31
N ARG A 339 -8.18 7.73 -15.29
CA ARG A 339 -8.66 7.70 -16.68
C ARG A 339 -8.47 6.32 -17.32
N ALA A 340 -7.35 5.65 -17.05
CA ALA A 340 -7.14 4.28 -17.50
C ALA A 340 -8.16 3.31 -16.87
N LEU A 341 -8.41 3.42 -15.56
CA LEU A 341 -9.42 2.61 -14.87
C LEU A 341 -10.83 2.82 -15.44
N GLU A 342 -11.22 4.09 -15.64
CA GLU A 342 -12.51 4.46 -16.22
C GLU A 342 -12.66 3.91 -17.65
N ALA A 343 -11.64 4.06 -18.49
CA ALA A 343 -11.67 3.60 -19.87
C ALA A 343 -11.70 2.06 -19.98
N LEU A 344 -11.08 1.35 -19.02
CA LEU A 344 -11.17 -0.11 -18.90
C LEU A 344 -12.49 -0.59 -18.28
N GLY A 345 -13.28 0.29 -17.64
CA GLY A 345 -14.48 -0.09 -16.89
C GLY A 345 -14.17 -0.91 -15.63
N VAL A 346 -13.03 -0.65 -14.98
CA VAL A 346 -12.57 -1.36 -13.78
C VAL A 346 -12.30 -0.42 -12.63
N GLU A 347 -12.28 -0.94 -11.40
CA GLU A 347 -12.02 -0.16 -10.19
C GLU A 347 -10.67 -0.52 -9.56
N ARG A 348 -10.11 -1.69 -9.90
CA ARG A 348 -8.98 -2.28 -9.19
C ARG A 348 -7.90 -2.71 -10.16
N ALA A 349 -6.71 -2.19 -9.97
CA ALA A 349 -5.57 -2.56 -10.80
C ALA A 349 -4.27 -2.55 -10.00
N TRP A 350 -3.21 -3.04 -10.64
CA TRP A 350 -1.83 -2.84 -10.23
C TRP A 350 -1.17 -1.93 -11.25
N LEU A 351 -0.44 -0.90 -10.81
CA LEU A 351 0.37 -0.05 -11.68
C LEU A 351 1.84 -0.38 -11.46
N VAL A 352 2.53 -0.77 -12.53
CA VAL A 352 3.98 -0.99 -12.53
C VAL A 352 4.68 0.24 -13.10
N GLY A 353 5.65 0.77 -12.38
CA GLY A 353 6.44 1.95 -12.78
C GLY A 353 7.87 1.92 -12.24
N ASP A 354 8.76 2.66 -12.88
CA ASP A 354 10.17 2.77 -12.49
C ASP A 354 10.46 4.05 -11.69
N THR A 355 9.52 4.99 -11.61
CA THR A 355 9.70 6.28 -10.95
C THR A 355 8.92 6.43 -9.64
N VAL A 356 9.39 7.38 -8.81
CA VAL A 356 8.67 7.87 -7.63
C VAL A 356 7.29 8.42 -7.99
N ASP A 357 7.15 9.02 -9.17
CA ASP A 357 5.92 9.65 -9.60
C ASP A 357 4.86 8.60 -9.97
N ASP A 358 5.27 7.44 -10.52
CA ASP A 358 4.36 6.31 -10.76
C ASP A 358 3.78 5.76 -9.46
N VAL A 359 4.66 5.54 -8.48
CA VAL A 359 4.27 5.04 -7.15
C VAL A 359 3.27 6.00 -6.49
N ARG A 360 3.53 7.31 -6.57
CA ARG A 360 2.65 8.33 -6.00
C ARG A 360 1.30 8.40 -6.72
N ALA A 361 1.30 8.38 -8.06
CA ALA A 361 0.08 8.39 -8.86
C ALA A 361 -0.79 7.15 -8.59
N ALA A 362 -0.17 5.96 -8.57
CA ALA A 362 -0.84 4.70 -8.23
C ALA A 362 -1.52 4.77 -6.87
N ARG A 363 -0.77 5.17 -5.84
CA ARG A 363 -1.28 5.24 -4.47
C ARG A 363 -2.41 6.26 -4.33
N ALA A 364 -2.30 7.42 -4.96
CA ALA A 364 -3.34 8.45 -4.96
C ALA A 364 -4.59 8.05 -5.80
N ALA A 365 -4.43 7.14 -6.76
CA ALA A 365 -5.52 6.53 -7.52
C ALA A 365 -6.14 5.31 -6.83
N GLY A 366 -5.56 4.80 -5.73
CA GLY A 366 -6.06 3.64 -5.00
C GLY A 366 -5.77 2.29 -5.67
N VAL A 367 -4.76 2.23 -6.54
CA VAL A 367 -4.28 0.98 -7.18
C VAL A 367 -2.97 0.53 -6.52
N ILE A 368 -2.62 -0.76 -6.63
CA ILE A 368 -1.38 -1.27 -6.02
C ILE A 368 -0.17 -0.66 -6.76
N PRO A 369 0.71 0.09 -6.06
CA PRO A 369 1.95 0.60 -6.65
C PRO A 369 3.02 -0.48 -6.65
N VAL A 370 3.47 -0.90 -7.83
CA VAL A 370 4.59 -1.84 -8.00
C VAL A 370 5.76 -1.10 -8.62
N GLY A 371 6.91 -1.16 -7.95
CA GLY A 371 8.16 -0.64 -8.48
C GLY A 371 8.89 -1.67 -9.35
N VAL A 372 9.59 -1.22 -10.37
CA VAL A 372 10.58 -2.04 -11.09
C VAL A 372 11.81 -1.17 -11.41
N PRO A 373 13.03 -1.56 -11.05
CA PRO A 373 14.23 -0.80 -11.42
C PRO A 373 14.42 -0.81 -12.94
N PRO A 374 14.69 0.35 -13.57
CA PRO A 374 14.87 0.41 -15.02
C PRO A 374 16.26 -0.11 -15.41
N PRO A 375 16.45 -0.60 -16.66
CA PRO A 375 17.75 -1.04 -17.14
C PRO A 375 18.84 0.04 -17.00
N GLY A 376 20.03 -0.39 -16.57
CA GLY A 376 21.21 0.45 -16.45
C GLY A 376 21.28 1.34 -15.21
N GLU A 377 20.34 1.21 -14.27
CA GLU A 377 20.43 1.82 -12.93
C GLU A 377 20.84 0.78 -11.87
N ASP A 378 21.33 1.25 -10.71
CA ASP A 378 21.61 0.38 -9.56
C ASP A 378 20.29 -0.10 -8.93
N PRO A 379 19.97 -1.41 -9.04
CA PRO A 379 18.69 -1.93 -8.56
C PRO A 379 18.48 -1.72 -7.06
N GLY A 380 19.56 -1.77 -6.25
CA GLY A 380 19.47 -1.60 -4.81
C GLY A 380 19.09 -0.17 -4.41
N ALA A 381 19.73 0.81 -5.04
CA ALA A 381 19.42 2.22 -4.83
C ALA A 381 17.98 2.55 -5.27
N THR A 382 17.58 2.12 -6.47
CA THR A 382 16.24 2.40 -7.01
C THR A 382 15.14 1.71 -6.19
N THR A 383 15.34 0.46 -5.76
CA THR A 383 14.41 -0.25 -4.86
C THR A 383 14.16 0.54 -3.58
N GLY A 384 15.23 1.02 -2.93
CA GLY A 384 15.09 1.82 -1.70
C GLY A 384 14.32 3.12 -1.91
N VAL A 385 14.49 3.77 -3.08
CA VAL A 385 13.76 4.99 -3.45
C VAL A 385 12.27 4.71 -3.65
N LEU A 386 11.93 3.68 -4.43
CA LEU A 386 10.55 3.30 -4.73
C LEU A 386 9.77 2.86 -3.48
N LEU A 387 10.40 2.07 -2.60
CA LEU A 387 9.81 1.68 -1.32
C LEU A 387 9.55 2.90 -0.42
N ARG A 388 10.48 3.86 -0.34
CA ARG A 388 10.27 5.11 0.41
C ARG A 388 9.18 5.99 -0.18
N ALA A 389 8.98 5.94 -1.50
CA ALA A 389 7.87 6.63 -2.17
C ALA A 389 6.50 6.00 -1.86
N GLY A 390 6.48 4.74 -1.40
CA GLY A 390 5.28 4.02 -1.02
C GLY A 390 4.93 2.85 -1.94
N ALA A 391 5.89 2.31 -2.70
CA ALA A 391 5.67 1.09 -3.47
C ALA A 391 5.29 -0.06 -2.52
N ALA A 392 4.26 -0.82 -2.89
CA ALA A 392 3.79 -1.98 -2.14
C ALA A 392 4.76 -3.16 -2.24
N LEU A 393 5.42 -3.27 -3.39
CA LEU A 393 6.50 -4.19 -3.67
C LEU A 393 7.39 -3.60 -4.77
N VAL A 394 8.61 -4.11 -4.86
CA VAL A 394 9.50 -3.87 -5.99
C VAL A 394 9.89 -5.23 -6.56
N ILE A 395 9.63 -5.44 -7.85
CA ILE A 395 10.08 -6.62 -8.59
C ILE A 395 11.39 -6.30 -9.30
N ASP A 396 12.24 -7.31 -9.52
CA ASP A 396 13.53 -7.10 -10.18
C ASP A 396 13.35 -6.82 -11.67
N THR A 397 12.39 -7.52 -12.31
CA THR A 397 12.04 -7.37 -13.72
C THR A 397 10.53 -7.53 -13.90
N LEU A 398 9.99 -6.95 -14.99
CA LEU A 398 8.58 -7.12 -15.34
C LEU A 398 8.22 -8.58 -15.64
N ASP A 399 9.20 -9.41 -16.03
CA ASP A 399 9.00 -10.85 -16.30
C ASP A 399 8.58 -11.65 -15.05
N GLN A 400 8.83 -11.13 -13.85
CA GLN A 400 8.36 -11.74 -12.59
C GLN A 400 6.88 -11.43 -12.30
N LEU A 401 6.26 -10.45 -12.99
CA LEU A 401 4.92 -9.97 -12.66
C LEU A 401 3.83 -11.05 -12.80
N PRO A 402 3.82 -11.94 -13.81
CA PRO A 402 2.80 -13.00 -13.91
C PRO A 402 2.79 -13.95 -12.70
N GLU A 403 3.95 -14.30 -12.16
CA GLU A 403 4.06 -15.16 -10.96
C GLU A 403 3.76 -14.38 -9.68
N THR A 404 3.94 -13.06 -9.74
CA THR A 404 3.65 -12.16 -8.64
C THR A 404 2.14 -11.97 -8.53
N LEU A 405 1.40 -11.69 -9.61
CA LEU A 405 -0.05 -11.45 -9.54
C LEU A 405 -0.83 -12.64 -8.93
N PRO A 406 -1.84 -12.37 -8.09
CA PRO A 406 -2.62 -13.40 -7.39
C PRO A 406 -3.40 -14.32 -8.34
#